data_AF-A0A3B0W402-F1
#
_entry.id   AF-A0A3B0W402-F1
#
_cell.length_a   1.000
_cell.length_b   1.000
_cell.length_c   1.000
_cell.angle_alpha   90.00
_cell.angle_beta   90.00
_cell.angle_gamma   90.00
#
_symmetry.space_group_name_H-M   'P 1'
#
loop_
_entity.id
_entity.type
_entity.pdbx_description
1 polymer ?
#
loop_
_entity_poly.entity_id
_entity_poly.type
_entity_poly.pdbx_seq_one_letter_code
_entity_poly.pdbx_strand_id
1 'polypeptide(L)'
;MARLTIYNKKVLKDANDYLKNYESYNHPLPGITGLSRVLGISLSALKRWRNDEDKQELKTTLEMIKDEQHLLLISKGIIGGFNVAICKLMLHNFGYSNKQKK
;
A
#
# COMPACT_ATOMS: atom_id res chain seq x y z
N MET A 1 -27.69 -6.14 6.69
CA MET A 1 -26.83 -5.91 5.50
C MET A 1 -26.04 -7.18 5.22
N ALA A 2 -26.21 -7.77 4.03
CA ALA A 2 -25.48 -8.96 3.60
C ALA A 2 -23.96 -8.71 3.68
N ARG A 3 -23.31 -9.39 4.63
CA ARG A 3 -21.86 -9.41 4.81
C ARG A 3 -21.30 -10.18 3.61
N LEU A 4 -20.96 -9.48 2.54
CA LEU A 4 -20.16 -10.03 1.45
C LEU A 4 -18.77 -10.34 2.01
N THR A 5 -18.64 -11.46 2.71
CA THR A 5 -17.35 -12.05 3.12
C THR A 5 -16.69 -12.65 1.89
N ILE A 6 -16.25 -11.79 0.97
CA ILE A 6 -15.35 -12.15 -0.13
C ILE A 6 -13.93 -12.37 0.42
N TYR A 7 -13.74 -12.33 1.75
CA TYR A 7 -12.47 -12.73 2.36
C TYR A 7 -12.29 -14.24 2.19
N ASN A 8 -11.61 -14.58 1.11
CA ASN A 8 -11.27 -15.93 0.70
C ASN A 8 -9.75 -15.97 0.46
N LYS A 9 -9.14 -17.15 0.45
CA LYS A 9 -7.73 -17.38 0.09
C LYS A 9 -7.32 -16.69 -1.23
N LYS A 10 -8.29 -16.47 -2.12
CA LYS A 10 -8.12 -15.69 -3.35
C LYS A 10 -7.67 -14.24 -3.09
N VAL A 11 -8.26 -13.53 -2.12
CA VAL A 11 -7.88 -12.15 -1.77
C VAL A 11 -6.43 -12.08 -1.29
N LEU A 12 -6.02 -13.04 -0.45
CA LEU A 12 -4.64 -13.13 0.01
C LEU A 12 -3.67 -13.43 -1.14
N LYS A 13 -4.07 -14.30 -2.06
CA LYS A 13 -3.28 -14.60 -3.25
C LYS A 13 -3.13 -13.38 -4.15
N ASP A 14 -4.21 -12.67 -4.44
CA ASP A 14 -4.22 -11.46 -5.27
C ASP A 14 -3.44 -10.32 -4.59
N ALA A 15 -3.50 -10.20 -3.26
CA ALA A 15 -2.72 -9.22 -2.51
C ALA A 15 -1.21 -9.52 -2.52
N ASN A 16 -0.82 -10.79 -2.38
CA ASN A 16 0.57 -11.20 -2.49
C ASN A 16 1.09 -11.12 -3.92
N ASP A 17 0.25 -11.40 -4.92
CA ASP A 17 0.58 -11.17 -6.33
C ASP A 17 0.82 -9.68 -6.58
N TYR A 18 -0.08 -8.81 -6.09
CA TYR A 18 0.07 -7.37 -6.21
C TYR A 18 1.37 -6.86 -5.58
N LEU A 19 1.78 -7.39 -4.43
CA LEU A 19 3.04 -7.02 -3.79
C LEU A 19 4.25 -7.29 -4.71
N LYS A 20 4.22 -8.37 -5.49
CA LYS A 20 5.32 -8.75 -6.39
C LYS A 20 5.21 -8.10 -7.77
N ASN A 21 4.00 -7.90 -8.26
CA ASN A 21 3.69 -7.54 -9.64
C ASN A 21 2.99 -6.18 -9.76
N TYR A 22 3.10 -5.28 -8.79
CA TYR A 22 2.41 -3.96 -8.83
C TYR A 22 2.73 -3.16 -10.10
N GLU A 23 3.93 -3.33 -10.68
CA GLU A 23 4.33 -2.70 -11.94
C GLU A 23 3.49 -3.19 -13.13
N SER A 24 3.10 -4.47 -13.15
CA SER A 24 2.23 -5.06 -14.18
C SER A 24 0.81 -4.49 -14.15
N TYR A 25 0.37 -3.96 -13.00
CA TYR A 25 -0.90 -3.24 -12.86
C TYR A 25 -0.81 -1.77 -13.27
N ASN A 26 0.30 -1.36 -13.90
CA ASN A 26 0.57 0.01 -14.32
C ASN A 26 0.53 1.02 -13.16
N HIS A 27 0.85 0.55 -11.95
CA HIS A 27 0.94 1.39 -10.77
C HIS A 27 2.41 1.75 -10.51
N PRO A 28 2.77 3.04 -10.47
CA PRO A 28 4.15 3.47 -10.27
C PRO A 28 4.65 3.19 -8.84
N LEU A 29 3.74 2.90 -7.92
CA LEU A 29 4.02 2.72 -6.50
C LEU A 29 3.04 1.70 -5.90
N PRO A 30 3.51 0.71 -5.12
CA PRO A 30 2.63 -0.16 -4.36
C PRO A 30 1.89 0.66 -3.30
N GLY A 31 0.66 0.26 -3.00
CA GLY A 31 -0.17 0.97 -2.02
C GLY A 31 -1.56 0.38 -1.88
N ILE A 32 -2.21 0.74 -0.77
CA ILE A 32 -3.55 0.23 -0.39
C ILE A 32 -4.60 0.62 -1.44
N THR A 33 -4.46 1.81 -2.06
CA THR A 33 -5.35 2.27 -3.13
C THR A 33 -5.26 1.40 -4.38
N GLY A 34 -4.04 1.06 -4.82
CA GLY A 34 -3.85 0.19 -5.98
C GLY A 34 -4.37 -1.23 -5.71
N LEU A 35 -4.09 -1.77 -4.53
CA LEU A 35 -4.63 -3.07 -4.13
C LEU A 35 -6.16 -3.08 -4.10
N SER A 36 -6.79 -2.02 -3.57
CA SER A 36 -8.26 -1.93 -3.54
C SER A 36 -8.88 -1.99 -4.94
N ARG A 37 -8.20 -1.41 -5.94
CA ARG A 37 -8.62 -1.45 -7.35
C ARG A 37 -8.49 -2.84 -7.95
N VAL A 38 -7.40 -3.56 -7.66
CA VAL A 38 -7.18 -4.95 -8.11
C VAL A 38 -8.21 -5.90 -7.50
N LEU A 39 -8.48 -5.74 -6.21
CA LEU A 39 -9.45 -6.55 -5.47
C LEU A 39 -10.92 -6.18 -5.77
N GLY A 40 -11.17 -5.06 -6.44
CA GLY A 40 -12.52 -4.58 -6.75
C GLY A 40 -13.35 -4.19 -5.52
N ILE A 41 -12.70 -3.82 -4.41
CA ILE A 41 -13.36 -3.42 -3.15
C ILE A 41 -13.07 -1.96 -2.82
N SER A 42 -13.95 -1.34 -2.03
CA SER A 42 -13.73 0.03 -1.58
C SER A 42 -12.53 0.11 -0.64
N LEU A 43 -11.80 1.23 -0.70
CA LEU A 43 -10.66 1.50 0.19
C LEU A 43 -11.08 1.43 1.67
N SER A 44 -12.29 1.89 1.99
CA SER A 44 -12.85 1.84 3.34
C SER A 44 -13.10 0.41 3.81
N ALA A 45 -13.55 -0.48 2.90
CA ALA A 45 -13.70 -1.90 3.21
C ALA A 45 -12.35 -2.57 3.46
N LEU A 46 -11.34 -2.28 2.62
CA LEU A 46 -9.99 -2.80 2.78
C LEU A 46 -9.33 -2.31 4.09
N LYS A 47 -9.52 -1.03 4.45
CA LYS A 47 -9.07 -0.49 5.74
C LYS A 47 -9.78 -1.13 6.93
N ARG A 48 -11.07 -1.41 6.83
CA ARG A 48 -11.80 -2.16 7.87
C ARG A 48 -11.19 -3.56 8.06
N TRP A 49 -10.83 -4.24 6.99
CA TRP A 49 -10.20 -5.57 7.07
C TRP A 49 -8.83 -5.54 7.72
N ARG A 50 -8.09 -4.43 7.63
CA ARG A 50 -6.81 -4.26 8.34
C ARG A 50 -6.96 -4.32 9.87
N ASN A 51 -8.09 -3.87 10.39
CA ASN A 51 -8.37 -3.82 11.83
C ASN A 51 -9.12 -5.07 12.34
N ASP A 52 -9.37 -6.04 11.46
CA ASP A 52 -10.16 -7.24 11.74
C ASP A 52 -9.21 -8.33 12.25
N GLU A 53 -9.42 -8.83 13.46
CA GLU A 53 -8.48 -9.76 14.11
C GLU A 53 -8.40 -11.10 13.39
N ASP A 54 -9.49 -11.54 12.76
CA ASP A 54 -9.58 -12.76 11.95
C ASP A 54 -8.78 -12.69 10.64
N LYS A 55 -8.17 -11.53 10.32
CA LYS A 55 -7.50 -11.26 9.04
C LYS A 55 -6.05 -10.83 9.22
N GLN A 56 -5.35 -11.43 10.20
CA GLN A 56 -3.93 -11.14 10.46
C GLN A 56 -3.06 -11.29 9.20
N GLU A 57 -3.28 -12.34 8.39
CA GLU A 57 -2.49 -12.56 7.17
C GLU A 57 -2.60 -11.38 6.18
N LEU A 58 -3.82 -10.87 5.98
CA LEU A 58 -4.04 -9.73 5.10
C LEU A 58 -3.44 -8.45 5.68
N LYS A 59 -3.54 -8.28 7.01
CA LYS A 59 -2.89 -7.16 7.70
C LYS A 59 -1.38 -7.20 7.46
N THR A 60 -0.72 -8.35 7.62
CA THR A 60 0.70 -8.52 7.34
C THR A 60 1.03 -8.17 5.89
N THR A 61 0.25 -8.64 4.91
CA THR A 61 0.46 -8.29 3.50
C THR A 61 0.29 -6.79 3.23
N LEU A 62 -0.71 -6.14 3.84
CA LEU A 62 -0.90 -4.69 3.73
C LEU A 62 0.26 -3.89 4.33
N GLU A 63 0.86 -4.39 5.41
CA GLU A 63 2.03 -3.77 6.04
C GLU A 63 3.27 -3.93 5.15
N MET A 64 3.50 -5.12 4.60
CA MET A 64 4.59 -5.33 3.63
C MET A 64 4.44 -4.45 2.38
N ILE A 65 3.22 -4.26 1.85
CA ILE A 65 2.96 -3.32 0.74
C ILE A 65 3.37 -1.89 1.13
N LYS A 66 3.10 -1.49 2.37
CA LYS A 66 3.42 -0.15 2.87
C LYS A 66 4.94 0.01 3.07
N ASP A 67 5.63 -1.03 3.51
CA ASP A 67 7.09 -1.01 3.65
C ASP A 67 7.79 -0.97 2.29
N GLU A 68 7.28 -1.71 1.30
CA GLU A 68 7.83 -1.66 -0.06
C GLU A 68 7.61 -0.29 -0.71
N GLN A 69 6.43 0.30 -0.48
CA GLN A 69 6.14 1.69 -0.86
C GLN A 69 7.18 2.65 -0.28
N HIS A 70 7.51 2.47 0.99
CA HIS A 70 8.50 3.29 1.69
C HIS A 70 9.90 3.16 1.08
N LEU A 71 10.35 1.92 0.87
CA LEU A 71 11.66 1.61 0.30
C LEU A 71 11.81 2.20 -1.11
N LEU A 72 10.78 2.08 -1.95
CA LEU A 72 10.77 2.64 -3.31
C LEU A 72 10.79 4.18 -3.31
N LEU A 73 10.03 4.82 -2.41
CA LEU A 73 10.03 6.29 -2.29
C LEU A 73 11.41 6.83 -1.90
N ILE A 74 12.11 6.14 -0.99
CA ILE A 74 13.48 6.49 -0.61
C ILE A 74 14.42 6.27 -1.80
N SER A 75 14.44 5.06 -2.36
CA SER A 75 15.36 4.67 -3.42
C SER A 75 15.20 5.55 -4.67
N LYS A 76 13.99 5.63 -5.22
CA LYS A 76 13.72 6.46 -6.41
C LYS A 76 13.68 7.95 -6.10
N GLY A 77 13.40 8.36 -4.86
CA GLY A 77 13.55 9.74 -4.42
C GLY A 77 15.00 10.21 -4.44
N ILE A 78 15.94 9.35 -4.07
CA ILE A 78 17.40 9.64 -4.10
C ILE A 78 17.92 9.63 -5.53
N ILE A 79 17.52 8.66 -6.35
CA ILE A 79 17.97 8.50 -7.74
C ILE A 79 17.34 9.55 -8.67
N GLY A 80 16.32 10.29 -8.21
CA GLY A 80 15.61 11.31 -9.00
C GLY A 80 14.56 10.74 -9.96
N GLY A 81 14.20 9.45 -9.79
CA GLY A 81 13.17 8.78 -10.60
C GLY A 81 11.74 9.16 -10.24
N PHE A 82 11.53 9.82 -9.09
CA PHE A 82 10.22 10.32 -8.66
C PHE A 82 10.22 11.83 -8.46
N ASN A 83 9.02 12.42 -8.62
CA ASN A 83 8.80 13.82 -8.34
C ASN A 83 9.09 14.11 -6.85
N VAL A 84 10.08 14.96 -6.61
CA VAL A 84 10.59 15.29 -5.26
C VAL A 84 9.50 15.84 -4.34
N ALA A 85 8.55 16.64 -4.85
CA ALA A 85 7.47 17.19 -4.04
C ALA A 85 6.50 16.10 -3.55
N ILE A 86 6.16 15.16 -4.43
CA ILE A 86 5.28 14.03 -4.10
C ILE A 86 6.00 13.05 -3.15
N CYS A 87 7.28 12.77 -3.38
CA CYS A 87 8.08 11.94 -2.47
C CYS A 87 8.14 12.55 -1.06
N LYS A 88 8.42 13.86 -0.94
CA LYS A 88 8.43 14.54 0.37
C LYS A 88 7.08 14.44 1.09
N LEU A 89 5.97 14.65 0.37
CA LEU A 89 4.63 14.53 0.95
C LEU A 89 4.35 13.11 1.45
N MET A 90 4.75 12.08 0.69
CA MET A 90 4.56 10.70 1.12
C MET A 90 5.49 10.30 2.26
N LEU A 91 6.77 10.67 2.21
CA LEU A 91 7.75 10.39 3.27
C LEU A 91 7.37 11.06 4.61
N HIS A 92 6.67 12.20 4.56
CA HIS A 92 6.09 12.81 5.76
C HIS A 92 5.13 11.86 6.49
N ASN A 93 4.34 11.05 5.77
CA ASN A 93 3.45 10.05 6.37
C ASN A 93 4.20 8.87 7.01
N PHE A 94 5.49 8.71 6.68
CA PHE A 94 6.39 7.73 7.29
C PHE A 94 7.22 8.32 8.45
N GLY A 95 6.98 9.58 8.81
CA GLY A 95 7.65 10.25 9.94
C GLY A 95 8.90 11.06 9.56
N TYR A 96 9.22 11.16 8.27
CA TYR A 96 10.32 12.02 7.82
C TYR A 96 9.88 13.48 7.92
N SER A 97 10.61 14.26 8.71
CA SER A 97 10.36 15.68 8.87
C SER A 97 11.56 16.47 8.39
N ASN A 98 11.31 17.49 7.57
CA ASN A 98 12.35 18.44 7.20
C ASN A 98 12.41 19.54 8.26
N LYS A 99 13.31 19.39 9.23
CA LYS A 99 13.61 20.47 10.17
C LYS A 99 14.60 21.43 9.52
N GLN A 100 14.08 22.46 8.85
CA GLN A 100 14.90 23.64 8.55
C GLN A 100 15.08 24.44 9.83
N LYS A 101 16.31 24.48 10.35
CA LYS A 101 16.68 25.51 11.32
C LYS A 101 16.64 26.84 10.59
N LYS A 102 15.76 27.73 11.06
CA LYS A 102 15.74 29.14 10.69
C LYS A 102 16.97 29.83 11.25
#